data_AF-A0A2L2XX98-F1
#
_entry.id   AF-A0A2L2XX98-F1
#
_cell.length_a   1.000
_cell.length_b   1.000
_cell.length_c   1.000
_cell.angle_alpha   90.00
_cell.angle_beta   90.00
_cell.angle_gamma   90.00
#
_symmetry.space_group_name_H-M   'P 1'
#
loop_
_entity.id
_entity.type
_entity.pdbx_description
1 polymer ?
#
loop_
_entity_poly.entity_id
_entity_poly.type
_entity_poly.pdbx_seq_one_letter_code
_entity_poly.pdbx_strand_id
1 'polypeptide(L)'
;PEVASEDNDVQNSVVYCPGGYYYCQAGSTCCPLPNGAYSCCPYPSAMCCADMVHCCPYGTRCDATSQYCLHGYSLMLSQSKTPAFPMK
;
A
#
# COMPACT_ATOMS: atom_id res chain seq x y z
N PRO A 1 -30.95 12.07 -3.33
CA PRO A 1 -29.77 12.08 -2.43
C PRO A 1 -28.98 10.79 -2.65
N GLU A 2 -27.84 10.95 -3.34
CA GLU A 2 -26.70 10.01 -3.41
C GLU A 2 -27.04 8.61 -3.94
N VAL A 3 -27.24 8.54 -5.26
CA VAL A 3 -27.30 7.28 -6.03
C VAL A 3 -25.93 6.62 -5.96
N ALA A 4 -25.84 5.51 -5.22
CA ALA A 4 -24.76 4.54 -5.35
C ALA A 4 -24.83 3.97 -6.78
N SER A 5 -23.78 4.20 -7.56
CA SER A 5 -23.65 3.69 -8.91
C SER A 5 -23.21 2.22 -8.85
N GLU A 6 -24.14 1.31 -9.11
CA GLU A 6 -23.85 -0.07 -9.51
C GLU A 6 -23.10 -0.06 -10.86
N ASP A 7 -21.77 -0.20 -10.82
CA ASP A 7 -20.94 -0.51 -12.00
C ASP A 7 -20.30 -1.89 -11.79
N ASN A 8 -20.77 -2.87 -12.56
CA ASN A 8 -20.19 -4.21 -12.64
C ASN A 8 -18.95 -4.13 -13.53
N ASP A 9 -17.79 -3.83 -12.97
CA ASP A 9 -16.52 -3.92 -13.67
C ASP A 9 -15.44 -4.60 -12.83
N VAL A 10 -15.03 -5.77 -13.29
CA VAL A 10 -13.91 -6.56 -12.75
C VAL A 10 -12.56 -6.00 -13.28
N GLN A 11 -12.48 -4.78 -13.80
CA GLN A 11 -11.33 -4.29 -14.57
C GLN A 11 -10.96 -2.81 -14.29
N ASN A 12 -10.28 -2.56 -13.16
CA ASN A 12 -9.32 -1.45 -12.91
C ASN A 12 -9.68 -0.46 -11.77
N SER A 13 -9.97 -0.95 -10.56
CA SER A 13 -10.14 -0.10 -9.37
C SER A 13 -8.79 0.43 -8.82
N VAL A 14 -8.12 1.34 -9.52
CA VAL A 14 -6.87 1.93 -9.05
C VAL A 14 -7.08 2.82 -7.81
N VAL A 15 -6.17 2.73 -6.84
CA VAL A 15 -6.15 3.57 -5.63
C VAL A 15 -5.27 4.79 -5.90
N TYR A 16 -5.85 6.00 -5.79
CA TYR A 16 -5.13 7.25 -5.99
C TYR A 16 -4.38 7.64 -4.72
N CYS A 17 -3.06 7.85 -4.83
CA CYS A 17 -2.25 8.27 -3.71
C CYS A 17 -2.43 9.77 -3.41
N PRO A 18 -2.23 10.20 -2.15
CA PRO A 18 -2.36 11.59 -1.78
C PRO A 18 -1.45 12.49 -2.63
N GLY A 19 -2.01 13.59 -3.14
CA GLY A 19 -1.33 14.47 -4.11
C GLY A 19 -1.70 14.19 -5.58
N GLY A 20 -2.34 13.06 -5.90
CA GLY A 20 -2.91 12.82 -7.23
C GLY A 20 -1.90 12.59 -8.36
N TYR A 21 -0.60 12.58 -8.07
CA TYR A 21 0.46 12.32 -9.05
C TYR A 21 0.78 10.83 -9.23
N TYR A 22 0.35 9.96 -8.29
CA TYR A 22 0.69 8.54 -8.27
C TYR A 22 -0.52 7.67 -7.93
N TYR A 23 -0.61 6.49 -8.54
CA TYR A 23 -1.66 5.50 -8.27
C TYR A 23 -1.09 4.10 -8.02
N CYS A 24 -1.90 3.30 -7.35
CA CYS A 24 -1.69 1.89 -7.08
C CYS A 24 -2.83 1.04 -7.65
N GLN A 25 -2.63 -0.26 -7.77
CA GLN A 25 -3.67 -1.20 -8.18
C GLN A 25 -4.77 -1.37 -7.11
N ALA A 26 -5.88 -2.00 -7.48
CA ALA A 26 -6.96 -2.32 -6.56
C ALA A 26 -6.47 -3.11 -5.35
N GLY A 27 -6.99 -2.74 -4.18
CA GLY A 27 -6.60 -3.36 -2.91
C GLY A 27 -5.16 -3.06 -2.47
N SER A 28 -4.44 -2.16 -3.16
CA SER A 28 -3.13 -1.71 -2.73
C SER A 28 -3.18 -0.49 -1.82
N THR A 29 -2.16 -0.33 -0.98
CA THR A 29 -1.99 0.83 -0.10
C THR A 29 -0.87 1.74 -0.58
N CYS A 30 -1.14 3.04 -0.66
CA CYS A 30 -0.14 4.06 -0.96
C CYS A 30 0.76 4.34 0.25
N CYS A 31 2.05 4.09 0.08
CA CYS A 31 3.08 4.35 1.06
C CYS A 31 3.95 5.55 0.63
N PRO A 32 3.99 6.64 1.40
CA PRO A 32 4.80 7.81 1.07
C PRO A 32 6.30 7.52 1.24
N LEU A 33 7.11 8.10 0.37
CA LEU A 33 8.57 8.13 0.46
C LEU A 33 9.05 9.53 0.84
N PRO A 34 10.22 9.68 1.48
CA PRO A 34 10.78 10.96 1.93
C PRO A 34 11.16 11.89 0.77
N ASN A 35 11.33 11.36 -0.43
CA ASN A 35 11.58 12.12 -1.65
C ASN A 35 10.29 12.72 -2.26
N GLY A 36 9.13 12.53 -1.61
CA GLY A 36 7.83 12.97 -2.11
C GLY A 36 7.15 12.03 -3.11
N ALA A 37 7.79 10.89 -3.44
CA ALA A 37 7.18 9.85 -4.27
C ALA A 37 6.29 8.90 -3.44
N TYR A 38 5.61 7.98 -4.13
CA TYR A 38 4.81 6.93 -3.51
C TYR A 38 5.26 5.53 -3.96
N SER A 39 4.99 4.57 -3.09
CA SER A 39 5.11 3.14 -3.36
C SER A 39 3.78 2.46 -3.07
N CYS A 40 3.52 1.34 -3.73
CA CYS A 40 2.33 0.55 -3.61
C CYS A 40 2.63 -0.73 -2.84
N CYS A 41 1.84 -0.94 -1.81
CA CYS A 41 1.79 -2.22 -1.10
C CYS A 41 0.64 -3.04 -1.62
N PRO A 42 0.85 -4.31 -2.01
CA PRO A 42 -0.22 -5.17 -2.53
C PRO A 42 -1.26 -5.58 -1.48
N TYR A 43 -1.06 -5.18 -0.22
CA TYR A 43 -2.01 -5.42 0.86
C TYR A 43 -2.94 -4.22 1.06
N PRO A 44 -4.24 -4.49 1.31
CA PRO A 44 -5.17 -3.45 1.71
C PRO A 44 -4.86 -3.00 3.14
N SER A 45 -4.90 -1.69 3.38
CA SER A 45 -4.59 -1.07 4.67
C SER A 45 -3.23 -1.52 5.26
N ALA A 46 -2.23 -1.68 4.39
CA ALA A 46 -0.90 -2.10 4.77
C ALA A 46 -0.20 -1.09 5.68
N MET A 47 0.65 -1.58 6.58
CA MET A 47 1.60 -0.76 7.32
C MET A 47 2.87 -0.58 6.47
N CYS A 48 3.21 0.67 6.17
CA CYS A 48 4.44 1.01 5.46
C CYS A 48 5.63 0.97 6.42
N CYS A 49 6.64 0.16 6.13
CA CYS A 49 7.89 0.18 6.89
C CYS A 49 8.71 1.43 6.55
N ALA A 50 9.52 1.88 7.53
CA ALA A 50 10.35 3.07 7.43
C ALA A 50 11.53 2.92 6.45
N ASP A 51 11.84 1.69 6.05
CA ASP A 51 12.84 1.39 5.04
C ASP A 51 12.43 1.76 3.62
N MET A 52 11.17 2.16 3.40
CA MET A 52 10.57 2.54 2.12
C MET A 52 10.50 1.41 1.07
N VAL A 53 11.08 0.25 1.35
CA VAL A 53 11.14 -0.90 0.43
C VAL A 53 10.20 -2.01 0.85
N HIS A 54 9.85 -2.14 2.14
CA HIS A 54 9.00 -3.23 2.61
C HIS A 54 7.71 -2.77 3.29
N CYS A 55 6.66 -3.56 3.20
CA CYS A 55 5.45 -3.35 3.98
C CYS A 55 4.88 -4.62 4.56
N CYS A 56 4.00 -4.37 5.51
CA CYS A 56 3.41 -5.35 6.37
C CYS A 56 1.89 -5.31 6.23
N PRO A 57 1.21 -6.47 6.30
CA PRO A 57 -0.24 -6.51 6.24
C PRO A 57 -0.88 -5.77 7.42
N TYR A 58 -2.16 -5.44 7.27
CA TYR A 58 -2.92 -4.74 8.31
C TYR A 58 -2.81 -5.45 9.67
N GLY A 59 -2.70 -4.67 10.75
CA GLY A 59 -2.59 -5.16 12.11
C GLY A 59 -1.19 -5.64 12.52
N THR A 60 -0.22 -5.61 11.62
CA THR A 60 1.17 -6.02 11.91
C THR A 60 2.12 -4.83 11.90
N ARG A 61 3.27 -4.93 12.56
CA ARG A 61 4.27 -3.85 12.67
C ARG A 61 5.60 -4.32 12.10
N CYS A 62 6.28 -3.45 11.39
CA CYS A 62 7.63 -3.78 10.91
C CYS A 62 8.60 -3.91 12.08
N ASP A 63 9.43 -4.93 12.04
CA ASP A 63 10.60 -5.08 12.91
C ASP A 63 11.63 -3.97 12.64
N ALA A 64 12.61 -3.79 13.53
CA ALA A 64 13.70 -2.82 13.37
C ALA A 64 14.48 -3.01 12.05
N THR A 65 14.56 -4.24 11.55
CA THR A 65 15.18 -4.56 10.26
C THR A 65 14.28 -4.32 9.06
N SER A 66 12.98 -4.06 9.27
CA SER A 66 11.92 -4.01 8.26
C SER A 66 11.77 -5.26 7.39
N GLN A 67 12.52 -6.33 7.66
CA GLN A 67 12.44 -7.61 6.95
C GLN A 67 11.26 -8.47 7.42
N TYR A 68 10.77 -8.21 8.63
CA TYR A 68 9.73 -8.98 9.25
C TYR A 68 8.59 -8.11 9.77
N CYS A 69 7.39 -8.68 9.77
CA CYS A 69 6.16 -8.13 10.30
C CYS A 69 5.80 -8.86 11.60
N LEU A 70 5.78 -8.11 12.69
CA LEU A 70 5.48 -8.56 14.03
C LEU A 70 3.97 -8.45 14.27
N HIS A 71 3.36 -9.54 14.72
CA HIS A 71 1.97 -9.59 15.16
C HIS A 71 1.85 -10.44 16.43
N GLY A 72 1.95 -9.78 17.60
CA GLY A 72 2.06 -10.49 18.87
C GLY A 72 3.35 -11.33 18.92
N TYR A 73 3.21 -12.65 18.97
CA TYR A 73 4.33 -13.60 18.95
C TYR A 73 4.64 -14.16 17.55
N SER A 74 3.86 -13.76 16.53
CA SER A 74 4.07 -14.20 15.15
C SER A 74 5.01 -13.26 14.42
N LEU A 75 5.94 -13.86 13.66
CA LEU A 75 6.92 -13.17 12.85
C LEU A 75 6.68 -13.58 11.39
N MET A 76 6.13 -12.68 10.61
CA MET A 76 5.87 -12.89 9.18
C MET A 76 6.93 -12.19 8.34
N LEU A 77 7.18 -12.67 7.12
CA LEU A 77 8.05 -11.95 6.20
C LEU A 77 7.36 -10.68 5.71
N SER A 78 8.11 -9.60 5.68
CA SER A 78 7.66 -8.37 5.03
C SER A 78 7.60 -8.56 3.52
N GLN A 79 6.67 -7.86 2.88
CA GLN A 79 6.58 -7.84 1.43
C GLN A 79 7.30 -6.65 0.84
N SER A 80 7.96 -6.87 -0.30
CA SER A 80 8.48 -5.79 -1.11
C SER A 80 7.34 -4.91 -1.63
N LYS A 81 7.52 -3.59 -1.48
CA LYS A 81 6.69 -2.59 -2.13
C LYS A 81 7.06 -2.50 -3.61
N THR A 82 6.09 -2.17 -4.45
CA THR A 82 6.35 -1.74 -5.82
C THR A 82 6.36 -0.22 -5.90
N PRO A 83 7.11 0.40 -6.82
CA PRO A 83 6.99 1.85 -7.04
C PRO A 83 5.57 2.18 -7.52
N ALA A 84 5.01 3.29 -7.05
CA ALA A 84 3.71 3.73 -7.51
C ALA A 84 3.79 4.23 -8.96
N PHE A 85 2.71 4.02 -9.71
CA PHE A 85 2.65 4.40 -11.10
C PHE A 85 2.35 5.91 -11.20
N PRO A 86 3.13 6.70 -11.95
CA PRO A 86 2.85 8.12 -12.12
C PRO A 86 1.64 8.33 -13.05
N MET A 87 0.75 9.25 -12.67
CA MET A 87 -0.33 9.75 -13.54
C MET A 87 0.29 10.76 -14.48
N LYS A 88 0.36 10.43 -15.76
CA LYS A 88 0.99 11.26 -16.79
C LYS A 88 0.07 12.40 -17.21
#